data_AF-A0A101IYU7-F1
#
_entry.id   AF-A0A101IYU7-F1
#
_cell.length_a   1.000
_cell.length_b   1.000
_cell.length_c   1.000
_cell.angle_alpha   90.00
_cell.angle_beta   90.00
_cell.angle_gamma   90.00
#
_symmetry.space_group_name_H-M   'P 1'
#
loop_
_entity.id
_entity.type
_entity.pdbx_description
1 polymer ?
#
loop_
_entity_poly.entity_id
_entity_poly.type
_entity_poly.pdbx_seq_one_letter_code
_entity_poly.pdbx_strand_id
1 'polypeptide(L)'
;MISFLISSGSAVTIQITPDQIDEGDHITATITGLEDGSHFALRMESSINRGDESDFSYQADRLLLPFGMHSSRITLTASPVLEAGIQAKEGDSIKSIIQEAYYGDVSLLQNLGDIPVGTIDYIRVFGVCVDDAPAVDISLTLSGIKEGTEDGSMTFGLLGIRDGIITLTALVDGSQVASQQITIGNPWIRGDFNNNGRVDIGDVARVASMVTGLTQSDPRADFNSDGVVDGADAAKIAWYYVHSISSL
;
A
#
# COMPACT_ATOMS: atom_id res chain seq x y z
N MET A 1 1.04 -52.10 3.18
CA MET A 1 1.34 -50.99 4.10
C MET A 1 1.89 -49.87 3.24
N ILE A 2 1.06 -48.89 2.89
CA ILE A 2 1.47 -47.73 2.07
C ILE A 2 1.97 -46.68 3.07
N SER A 3 3.25 -46.37 2.99
CA SER A 3 3.88 -45.34 3.81
C SER A 3 3.57 -43.98 3.17
N PHE A 4 2.78 -43.16 3.86
CA PHE A 4 2.58 -41.75 3.49
C PHE A 4 3.83 -40.99 3.96
N LEU A 5 4.68 -40.59 3.02
CA LEU A 5 5.73 -39.60 3.28
C LEU A 5 5.01 -38.26 3.46
N ILE A 6 4.89 -37.82 4.70
CA ILE A 6 4.48 -36.46 5.01
C ILE A 6 5.72 -35.60 4.71
N SER A 7 5.72 -34.91 3.56
CA SER A 7 6.69 -33.84 3.33
C SER A 7 6.52 -32.84 4.46
N SER A 8 7.57 -32.68 5.26
CA SER A 8 7.63 -31.61 6.26
C SER A 8 8.15 -30.37 5.56
N GLY A 9 7.30 -29.77 4.71
CA GLY A 9 7.57 -28.45 4.16
C GLY A 9 7.65 -27.46 5.32
N SER A 10 8.74 -26.68 5.37
CA SER A 10 8.82 -25.54 6.28
C SER A 10 7.70 -24.56 5.93
N ALA A 11 7.03 -23.97 6.91
CA ALA A 11 6.03 -22.96 6.63
C ALA A 11 6.68 -21.77 5.90
N VAL A 12 6.10 -21.37 4.77
CA VAL A 12 6.54 -20.18 4.04
C VAL A 12 6.51 -18.97 4.97
N THR A 13 7.58 -18.19 4.94
CA THR A 13 7.67 -16.94 5.72
C THR A 13 8.01 -15.79 4.78
N ILE A 14 7.28 -14.69 4.91
CA ILE A 14 7.55 -13.46 4.17
C ILE A 14 7.64 -12.30 5.17
N GLN A 15 8.70 -11.52 5.08
CA GLN A 15 8.89 -10.32 5.89
C GLN A 15 9.09 -9.12 4.96
N ILE A 16 8.27 -8.08 5.14
CA ILE A 16 8.29 -6.85 4.34
C ILE A 16 8.90 -5.73 5.19
N THR A 17 9.90 -5.04 4.65
CA THR A 17 10.64 -3.97 5.35
C THR A 17 11.12 -2.89 4.37
N PRO A 18 11.39 -1.66 4.84
CA PRO A 18 11.05 -1.13 6.16
C PRO A 18 9.55 -0.79 6.27
N ASP A 19 9.13 -0.30 7.43
CA ASP A 19 7.77 0.22 7.70
C ASP A 19 7.66 1.74 7.46
N GLN A 20 8.78 2.42 7.21
CA GLN A 20 8.84 3.82 6.80
C GLN A 20 9.91 4.03 5.73
N ILE A 21 9.57 4.83 4.71
CA ILE A 21 10.46 5.20 3.60
C ILE A 21 10.27 6.67 3.21
N ASP A 22 11.26 7.27 2.54
CA ASP A 22 11.04 8.49 1.73
C ASP A 22 10.72 8.13 0.27
N GLU A 23 10.25 9.09 -0.54
CA GLU A 23 10.03 8.85 -1.97
C GLU A 23 11.34 8.40 -2.66
N GLY A 24 11.28 7.29 -3.38
CA GLY A 24 12.41 6.69 -4.10
C GLY A 24 13.23 5.69 -3.29
N ASP A 25 12.98 5.57 -1.98
CA ASP A 25 13.57 4.51 -1.16
C ASP A 25 13.02 3.14 -1.53
N HIS A 26 13.73 2.10 -1.11
CA HIS A 26 13.47 0.73 -1.49
C HIS A 26 12.73 -0.04 -0.41
N ILE A 27 11.73 -0.81 -0.84
CA ILE A 27 11.03 -1.80 -0.03
C ILE A 27 11.58 -3.17 -0.40
N THR A 28 11.77 -4.04 0.59
CA THR A 28 12.23 -5.41 0.43
C THR A 28 11.29 -6.40 1.10
N ALA A 29 10.83 -7.40 0.33
CA ALA A 29 10.16 -8.59 0.82
C ALA A 29 11.16 -9.75 0.84
N THR A 30 11.55 -10.20 2.03
CA THR A 30 12.40 -11.39 2.22
C THR A 30 11.51 -12.62 2.32
N ILE A 31 11.77 -13.61 1.48
CA ILE A 31 10.96 -14.80 1.27
C ILE A 31 11.80 -16.02 1.66
N THR A 32 11.21 -16.92 2.44
CA THR A 32 11.84 -18.17 2.87
C THR A 32 10.86 -19.32 2.74
N GLY A 33 11.29 -20.41 2.09
CA GLY A 33 10.53 -21.64 1.94
C GLY A 33 9.29 -21.50 1.04
N LEU A 34 9.34 -20.67 -0.01
CA LEU A 34 8.25 -20.60 -0.99
C LEU A 34 8.44 -21.70 -2.05
N GLU A 35 7.66 -22.78 -1.92
CA GLU A 35 7.74 -23.94 -2.82
C GLU A 35 7.47 -23.58 -4.28
N ASP A 36 8.14 -24.29 -5.19
CA ASP A 36 7.89 -24.15 -6.63
C ASP A 36 6.48 -24.64 -6.98
N GLY A 37 5.82 -23.91 -7.87
CA GLY A 37 4.42 -24.14 -8.22
C GLY A 37 3.40 -23.45 -7.32
N SER A 38 3.81 -22.83 -6.20
CA SER A 38 2.90 -22.02 -5.38
C SER A 38 2.39 -20.79 -6.14
N HIS A 39 1.13 -20.43 -5.89
CA HIS A 39 0.56 -19.17 -6.39
C HIS A 39 1.00 -18.02 -5.50
N PHE A 40 1.96 -17.23 -5.99
CA PHE A 40 2.43 -16.03 -5.31
C PHE A 40 1.66 -14.79 -5.79
N ALA A 41 1.31 -13.91 -4.85
CA ALA A 41 0.82 -12.58 -5.17
C ALA A 41 1.38 -11.54 -4.20
N LEU A 42 1.74 -10.38 -4.73
CA LEU A 42 2.01 -9.17 -3.95
C LEU A 42 0.97 -8.12 -4.32
N ARG A 43 0.19 -7.70 -3.32
CA ARG A 43 -0.83 -6.67 -3.46
C ARG A 43 -0.39 -5.40 -2.73
N MET A 44 -0.53 -4.27 -3.40
CA MET A 44 -0.37 -2.93 -2.85
C MET A 44 -1.74 -2.27 -2.81
N GLU A 45 -2.12 -1.78 -1.64
CA GLU A 45 -3.36 -1.03 -1.40
C GLU A 45 -3.00 0.35 -0.88
N SER A 46 -3.63 1.38 -1.42
CA SER A 46 -3.39 2.77 -1.03
C SER A 46 -4.66 3.59 -1.14
N SER A 47 -4.85 4.51 -0.20
CA SER A 47 -5.84 5.59 -0.33
C SER A 47 -5.05 6.89 -0.43
N ILE A 48 -5.09 7.54 -1.60
CA ILE A 48 -4.33 8.77 -1.82
C ILE A 48 -5.26 9.96 -1.71
N ASN A 49 -4.95 10.88 -0.79
CA ASN A 49 -5.61 12.18 -0.72
C ASN A 49 -5.29 12.98 -1.99
N ARG A 50 -6.34 13.45 -2.67
CA ARG A 50 -6.16 14.44 -3.73
C ARG A 50 -5.72 15.74 -3.05
N GLY A 51 -4.49 16.15 -3.32
CA GLY A 51 -4.16 17.57 -3.24
C GLY A 51 -4.91 18.34 -4.32
N ASP A 52 -4.27 19.32 -4.93
CA ASP A 52 -4.86 20.10 -6.03
C ASP A 52 -4.74 19.41 -7.41
N GLU A 53 -4.12 18.23 -7.48
CA GLU A 53 -3.86 17.50 -8.73
C GLU A 53 -5.05 16.61 -9.13
N SER A 54 -5.43 16.66 -10.42
CA SER A 54 -6.45 15.77 -11.01
C SER A 54 -5.89 14.41 -11.41
N ASP A 55 -4.58 14.34 -11.63
CA ASP A 55 -3.90 13.17 -12.18
C ASP A 55 -3.07 12.51 -11.10
N PHE A 56 -2.88 11.19 -11.21
CA PHE A 56 -1.98 10.45 -10.33
C PHE A 56 -1.05 9.54 -11.13
N SER A 57 0.16 9.32 -10.62
CA SER A 57 1.06 8.30 -11.15
C SER A 57 1.98 7.77 -10.06
N TYR A 58 1.96 6.45 -9.86
CA TYR A 58 2.79 5.74 -8.89
C TYR A 58 3.57 4.66 -9.58
N GLN A 59 4.80 4.43 -9.15
CA GLN A 59 5.70 3.49 -9.81
C GLN A 59 6.46 2.65 -8.79
N ALA A 60 6.34 1.33 -8.92
CA ALA A 60 7.33 0.40 -8.42
C ALA A 60 8.51 0.41 -9.39
N ASP A 61 9.60 1.04 -8.99
CA ASP A 61 10.82 1.21 -9.77
C ASP A 61 11.80 0.06 -9.53
N ARG A 62 12.42 -0.44 -10.59
CA ARG A 62 13.45 -1.49 -10.56
C ARG A 62 13.04 -2.71 -9.72
N LEU A 63 11.86 -3.25 -10.01
CA LEU A 63 11.35 -4.44 -9.32
C LEU A 63 12.25 -5.65 -9.61
N LEU A 64 13.06 -6.03 -8.64
CA LEU A 64 13.87 -7.24 -8.64
C LEU A 64 13.03 -8.40 -8.12
N LEU A 65 12.86 -9.42 -8.95
CA LEU A 65 12.25 -10.69 -8.58
C LEU A 65 13.35 -11.73 -8.31
N PRO A 66 13.34 -12.41 -7.15
CA PRO A 66 14.34 -13.42 -6.81
C PRO A 66 14.11 -14.77 -7.51
N PHE A 67 12.99 -14.92 -8.19
CA PHE A 67 12.56 -16.14 -8.86
C PHE A 67 11.72 -15.81 -10.11
N GLY A 68 11.53 -16.80 -10.97
CA GLY A 68 10.62 -16.69 -12.11
C GLY A 68 9.15 -16.82 -11.69
N MET A 69 8.27 -16.30 -12.53
CA MET A 69 6.82 -16.47 -12.38
C MET A 69 6.15 -16.81 -13.73
N HIS A 70 5.49 -17.96 -13.79
CA HIS A 70 4.70 -18.40 -14.93
C HIS A 70 3.26 -17.86 -14.85
N SER A 71 2.61 -17.66 -16.01
CA SER A 71 1.21 -17.21 -16.10
C SER A 71 0.94 -15.93 -15.28
N SER A 72 1.92 -15.03 -15.27
CA SER A 72 1.90 -13.82 -14.48
C SER A 72 0.86 -12.84 -15.00
N ARG A 73 0.24 -12.10 -14.09
CA ARG A 73 -0.76 -11.08 -14.37
C ARG A 73 -0.66 -9.92 -13.39
N ILE A 74 -1.11 -8.76 -13.84
CA ILE A 74 -1.40 -7.60 -13.00
C ILE A 74 -2.90 -7.37 -12.99
N THR A 75 -3.45 -7.14 -11.81
CA THR A 75 -4.81 -6.64 -11.61
C THR A 75 -4.73 -5.25 -10.98
N LEU A 76 -5.51 -4.30 -11.49
CA LEU A 76 -5.68 -2.97 -10.92
C LEU A 76 -7.16 -2.72 -10.65
N THR A 77 -7.48 -2.22 -9.46
CA THR A 77 -8.75 -1.52 -9.22
C THR A 77 -8.46 -0.09 -8.77
N ALA A 78 -9.23 0.87 -9.25
CA ALA A 78 -9.11 2.27 -8.86
C ALA A 78 -10.50 2.93 -8.78
N SER A 79 -10.76 3.71 -7.73
CA SER A 79 -12.02 4.43 -7.52
C SER A 79 -11.88 5.58 -6.50
N PRO A 80 -12.53 6.73 -6.69
CA PRO A 80 -13.25 7.18 -7.87
C PRO A 80 -12.30 7.84 -8.92
N VAL A 81 -12.33 7.34 -10.16
CA VAL A 81 -11.50 7.83 -11.27
C VAL A 81 -12.34 8.07 -12.53
N LEU A 82 -11.86 8.92 -13.44
CA LEU A 82 -12.37 9.04 -14.81
C LEU A 82 -11.73 8.00 -15.73
N GLU A 83 -10.45 7.72 -15.52
CA GLU A 83 -9.69 6.68 -16.18
C GLU A 83 -8.53 6.23 -15.29
N ALA A 84 -8.10 4.98 -15.45
CA ALA A 84 -6.89 4.48 -14.84
C ALA A 84 -6.23 3.42 -15.73
N GLY A 85 -4.93 3.25 -15.56
CA GLY A 85 -4.11 2.40 -16.39
C GLY A 85 -2.90 1.83 -15.67
N ILE A 86 -2.32 0.82 -16.31
CA ILE A 86 -1.08 0.17 -15.91
C ILE A 86 -0.09 0.28 -17.06
N GLN A 87 1.16 0.55 -16.74
CA GLN A 87 2.28 0.42 -17.66
C GLN A 87 3.38 -0.42 -17.02
N ALA A 88 3.89 -1.43 -17.73
CA ALA A 88 5.03 -2.22 -17.30
C ALA A 88 6.14 -2.12 -18.35
N LYS A 89 7.37 -1.89 -17.91
CA LYS A 89 8.55 -1.82 -18.77
C LYS A 89 9.56 -2.90 -18.40
N GLU A 90 10.10 -3.56 -19.42
CA GLU A 90 11.17 -4.54 -19.32
C GLU A 90 12.13 -4.33 -20.51
N GLY A 91 13.31 -3.77 -20.25
CA GLY A 91 14.27 -3.43 -21.29
C GLY A 91 13.67 -2.44 -22.30
N ASP A 92 13.64 -2.82 -23.57
CA ASP A 92 13.07 -1.99 -24.64
C ASP A 92 11.55 -2.18 -24.80
N SER A 93 10.93 -3.11 -24.07
CA SER A 93 9.50 -3.44 -24.20
C SER A 93 8.68 -2.68 -23.17
N ILE A 94 7.64 -1.99 -23.63
CA ILE A 94 6.62 -1.35 -22.78
C ILE A 94 5.27 -1.96 -23.12
N LYS A 95 4.57 -2.49 -22.10
CA LYS A 95 3.17 -2.90 -22.18
C LYS A 95 2.34 -1.88 -21.42
N SER A 96 1.28 -1.35 -22.04
CA SER A 96 0.41 -0.35 -21.44
C SER A 96 -1.05 -0.67 -21.72
N ILE A 97 -1.90 -0.48 -20.71
CA ILE A 97 -3.35 -0.58 -20.82
C ILE A 97 -3.97 0.55 -20.02
N ILE A 98 -5.03 1.14 -20.56
CA ILE A 98 -5.83 2.18 -19.91
C ILE A 98 -7.32 1.83 -20.12
N GLN A 99 -8.15 2.15 -19.14
CA GLN A 99 -9.58 1.97 -19.20
C GLN A 99 -10.30 3.20 -18.64
N GLU A 100 -11.31 3.66 -19.38
CA GLU A 100 -12.28 4.64 -18.91
C GLU A 100 -13.14 4.01 -17.81
N ALA A 101 -13.43 4.79 -16.77
CA ALA A 101 -14.17 4.32 -15.63
C ALA A 101 -15.64 4.06 -15.96
N TYR A 102 -16.21 3.04 -15.32
CA TYR A 102 -17.64 2.81 -15.29
C TYR A 102 -18.18 3.22 -13.91
N TYR A 103 -18.99 4.28 -13.85
CA TYR A 103 -19.48 4.87 -12.60
C TYR A 103 -18.37 5.27 -11.59
N GLY A 104 -17.21 5.68 -12.09
CA GLY A 104 -16.07 6.06 -11.24
C GLY A 104 -15.13 4.91 -10.92
N ASP A 105 -15.45 3.68 -11.32
CA ASP A 105 -14.64 2.50 -11.04
C ASP A 105 -13.88 2.02 -12.27
N VAL A 106 -12.60 1.70 -12.09
CA VAL A 106 -11.79 0.94 -13.05
C VAL A 106 -11.40 -0.41 -12.44
N SER A 107 -11.52 -1.47 -13.24
CA SER A 107 -11.07 -2.82 -12.88
C SER A 107 -10.40 -3.46 -14.10
N LEU A 108 -9.07 -3.48 -14.07
CA LEU A 108 -8.21 -3.93 -15.15
C LEU A 108 -7.52 -5.24 -14.79
N LEU A 109 -7.41 -6.13 -15.77
CA LEU A 109 -6.58 -7.32 -15.70
C LEU A 109 -5.70 -7.37 -16.96
N GLN A 110 -4.38 -7.43 -16.75
CA GLN A 110 -3.40 -7.56 -17.80
C GLN A 110 -2.57 -8.83 -17.59
N ASN A 111 -2.61 -9.73 -18.58
CA ASN A 111 -1.71 -10.88 -18.60
C ASN A 111 -0.31 -10.41 -19.02
N LEU A 112 0.70 -10.78 -18.23
CA LEU A 112 2.11 -10.50 -18.53
C LEU A 112 2.81 -11.68 -19.21
N GLY A 113 2.29 -12.90 -19.01
CA GLY A 113 2.92 -14.12 -19.48
C GLY A 113 3.98 -14.60 -18.49
N ASP A 114 5.08 -15.12 -19.01
CA ASP A 114 6.18 -15.62 -18.17
C ASP A 114 7.15 -14.49 -17.86
N ILE A 115 7.46 -14.33 -16.58
CA ILE A 115 8.42 -13.33 -16.10
C ILE A 115 9.63 -14.10 -15.57
N PRO A 116 10.81 -13.98 -16.20
CA PRO A 116 12.01 -14.63 -15.72
C PRO A 116 12.50 -14.00 -14.41
N VAL A 117 13.40 -14.69 -13.72
CA VAL A 117 14.16 -14.09 -12.61
C VAL A 117 14.95 -12.87 -13.12
N GLY A 118 14.97 -11.78 -12.35
CA GLY A 118 15.66 -10.56 -12.74
C GLY A 118 14.87 -9.30 -12.42
N THR A 119 15.14 -8.24 -13.18
CA THR A 119 14.58 -6.91 -12.93
C THR A 119 13.53 -6.56 -13.98
N ILE A 120 12.34 -6.18 -13.52
CA ILE A 120 11.39 -5.39 -14.30
C ILE A 120 11.76 -3.93 -14.07
N ASP A 121 11.96 -3.16 -15.15
CA ASP A 121 12.42 -1.77 -15.06
C ASP A 121 11.44 -0.93 -14.22
N TYR A 122 10.14 -1.05 -14.51
CA TYR A 122 9.11 -0.53 -13.62
C TYR A 122 7.73 -1.13 -13.89
N ILE A 123 6.88 -1.07 -12.87
CA ILE A 123 5.42 -1.16 -12.98
C ILE A 123 4.85 0.17 -12.50
N ARG A 124 4.06 0.82 -13.33
CA ARG A 124 3.45 2.12 -13.08
C ARG A 124 1.93 2.00 -13.13
N VAL A 125 1.28 2.58 -12.13
CA VAL A 125 -0.16 2.87 -12.12
C VAL A 125 -0.34 4.35 -12.38
N PHE A 126 -1.33 4.72 -13.19
CA PHE A 126 -1.64 6.12 -13.48
C PHE A 126 -3.12 6.30 -13.79
N GLY A 127 -3.61 7.53 -13.73
CA GLY A 127 -4.99 7.82 -14.07
C GLY A 127 -5.38 9.26 -13.78
N VAL A 128 -6.66 9.53 -14.00
CA VAL A 128 -7.30 10.82 -13.72
C VAL A 128 -8.42 10.57 -12.73
N CYS A 129 -8.41 11.30 -11.63
CA CYS A 129 -9.41 11.23 -10.58
C CYS A 129 -10.72 11.93 -11.01
N VAL A 130 -11.83 11.57 -10.39
CA VAL A 130 -13.06 12.38 -10.49
C VAL A 130 -12.83 13.73 -9.77
N ASP A 131 -13.37 14.81 -10.34
CA ASP A 131 -13.37 16.14 -9.70
C ASP A 131 -13.99 16.06 -8.28
N ASP A 132 -13.49 16.89 -7.37
CA ASP A 132 -13.90 16.96 -5.95
C ASP A 132 -13.84 15.65 -5.13
N ALA A 133 -13.33 14.54 -5.66
CA ALA A 133 -13.08 13.33 -4.88
C ALA A 133 -12.03 13.60 -3.78
N PRO A 134 -12.29 13.27 -2.50
CA PRO A 134 -11.35 13.55 -1.41
C PRO A 134 -10.10 12.66 -1.46
N ALA A 135 -10.26 11.43 -1.93
CA ALA A 135 -9.20 10.45 -2.08
C ALA A 135 -9.53 9.47 -3.21
N VAL A 136 -8.51 8.76 -3.69
CA VAL A 136 -8.65 7.63 -4.61
C VAL A 136 -8.08 6.37 -3.97
N ASP A 137 -8.90 5.33 -3.90
CA ASP A 137 -8.52 4.01 -3.46
C ASP A 137 -7.99 3.20 -4.65
N ILE A 138 -6.81 2.64 -4.48
CA ILE A 138 -6.12 1.87 -5.51
C ILE A 138 -5.70 0.53 -4.92
N SER A 139 -5.95 -0.55 -5.67
CA SER A 139 -5.41 -1.87 -5.40
C SER A 139 -4.67 -2.37 -6.63
N LEU A 140 -3.37 -2.60 -6.51
CA LEU A 140 -2.53 -3.20 -7.54
C LEU A 140 -2.06 -4.57 -7.05
N THR A 141 -2.30 -5.63 -7.83
CA THR A 141 -1.82 -6.97 -7.51
C THR A 141 -0.97 -7.52 -8.65
N LEU A 142 0.29 -7.83 -8.39
CA LEU A 142 1.12 -8.69 -9.24
C LEU A 142 1.00 -10.12 -8.73
N SER A 143 0.69 -11.07 -9.61
CA SER A 143 0.56 -12.49 -9.25
C SER A 143 1.05 -13.42 -10.34
N GLY A 144 1.45 -14.62 -9.96
CA GLY A 144 1.93 -15.66 -10.87
C GLY A 144 2.20 -16.98 -10.15
N ILE A 145 2.61 -18.00 -10.90
CA ILE A 145 3.03 -19.30 -10.36
C ILE A 145 4.56 -19.28 -10.22
N LYS A 146 5.05 -19.46 -9.01
CA LYS A 146 6.47 -19.44 -8.66
C LYS A 146 7.28 -20.52 -9.38
N GLU A 147 8.46 -20.17 -9.89
CA GLU A 147 9.46 -21.10 -10.46
C GLU A 147 10.91 -20.72 -10.04
N GLY A 148 11.76 -21.67 -9.64
CA GLY A 148 13.15 -21.44 -9.22
C GLY A 148 13.42 -21.62 -7.72
N THR A 149 14.24 -20.75 -7.11
CA THR A 149 14.69 -20.93 -5.71
C THR A 149 13.56 -20.73 -4.70
N GLU A 150 13.57 -21.50 -3.60
CA GLU A 150 12.59 -21.36 -2.50
C GLU A 150 12.74 -20.05 -1.72
N ASP A 151 13.99 -19.58 -1.60
CA ASP A 151 14.36 -18.41 -0.83
C ASP A 151 14.80 -17.27 -1.76
N GLY A 152 14.61 -16.04 -1.28
CA GLY A 152 15.19 -14.85 -1.91
C GLY A 152 14.60 -13.54 -1.41
N SER A 153 15.09 -12.44 -1.99
CA SER A 153 14.62 -11.09 -1.66
C SER A 153 14.07 -10.41 -2.91
N MET A 154 12.83 -9.97 -2.82
CA MET A 154 12.19 -9.08 -3.81
C MET A 154 12.37 -7.64 -3.35
N THR A 155 12.84 -6.76 -4.23
CA THR A 155 13.09 -5.35 -3.88
C THR A 155 12.58 -4.44 -4.98
N PHE A 156 12.00 -3.29 -4.62
CA PHE A 156 11.63 -2.24 -5.56
C PHE A 156 11.68 -0.87 -4.87
N GLY A 157 12.01 0.17 -5.62
CA GLY A 157 11.83 1.56 -5.20
C GLY A 157 10.38 2.00 -5.39
N LEU A 158 9.91 2.97 -4.60
CA LEU A 158 8.56 3.53 -4.77
C LEU A 158 8.62 5.01 -5.13
N LEU A 159 8.09 5.37 -6.29
CA LEU A 159 8.07 6.74 -6.83
C LEU A 159 6.64 7.23 -7.05
N GLY A 160 6.45 8.55 -7.02
CA GLY A 160 5.17 9.21 -7.29
C GLY A 160 4.28 9.41 -6.06
N ILE A 161 4.72 8.91 -4.89
CA ILE A 161 4.08 9.17 -3.59
C ILE A 161 5.08 9.92 -2.73
N ARG A 162 4.80 11.19 -2.45
CA ARG A 162 5.64 12.02 -1.57
C ARG A 162 5.34 11.76 -0.10
N ASP A 163 4.05 11.82 0.23
CA ASP A 163 3.53 11.66 1.57
C ASP A 163 2.31 10.73 1.49
N GLY A 164 2.32 9.62 2.22
CA GLY A 164 1.19 8.70 2.20
C GLY A 164 1.37 7.45 3.04
N ILE A 165 0.35 6.61 3.04
CA ILE A 165 0.36 5.30 3.67
C ILE A 165 -0.08 4.29 2.63
N ILE A 166 0.70 3.22 2.47
CA ILE A 166 0.33 2.06 1.67
C ILE A 166 0.30 0.81 2.54
N THR A 167 -0.45 -0.19 2.12
CA THR A 167 -0.43 -1.53 2.68
C THR A 167 0.06 -2.51 1.63
N LEU A 168 1.17 -3.19 1.92
CA LEU A 168 1.62 -4.32 1.13
C LEU A 168 1.16 -5.62 1.77
N THR A 169 0.53 -6.48 0.98
CA THR A 169 0.05 -7.79 1.39
C THR A 169 0.63 -8.85 0.48
N ALA A 170 1.35 -9.81 1.04
CA ALA A 170 1.82 -10.98 0.32
C ALA A 170 0.85 -12.15 0.55
N LEU A 171 0.46 -12.80 -0.53
CA LEU A 171 -0.41 -13.97 -0.52
C LEU A 171 0.32 -15.17 -1.16
N VAL A 172 0.11 -16.34 -0.56
CA VAL A 172 0.55 -17.63 -1.09
C VAL A 172 -0.67 -18.55 -1.12
N ASP A 173 -0.97 -19.10 -2.30
CA ASP A 173 -2.12 -19.97 -2.54
C ASP A 173 -3.46 -19.35 -2.06
N GLY A 174 -3.57 -18.03 -2.25
CA GLY A 174 -4.73 -17.23 -1.86
C GLY A 174 -4.81 -16.86 -0.37
N SER A 175 -3.91 -17.36 0.46
CA SER A 175 -3.84 -17.03 1.89
C SER A 175 -2.85 -15.90 2.14
N GLN A 176 -3.24 -14.91 2.94
CA GLN A 176 -2.31 -13.87 3.38
C GLN A 176 -1.24 -14.47 4.29
N VAL A 177 0.03 -14.31 3.91
CA VAL A 177 1.19 -14.78 4.68
C VAL A 177 1.95 -13.64 5.35
N ALA A 178 1.86 -12.43 4.79
CA ALA A 178 2.43 -11.22 5.37
C ALA A 178 1.59 -10.00 5.00
N SER A 179 1.58 -9.01 5.89
CA SER A 179 1.02 -7.69 5.61
C SER A 179 1.83 -6.64 6.36
N GLN A 180 2.19 -5.56 5.68
CA GLN A 180 2.96 -4.46 6.24
C GLN A 180 2.38 -3.14 5.75
N GLN A 181 2.05 -2.28 6.70
CA GLN A 181 1.75 -0.88 6.42
C GLN A 181 3.06 -0.11 6.31
N ILE A 182 3.22 0.67 5.25
CA ILE A 182 4.42 1.46 4.99
C ILE A 182 4.03 2.93 4.92
N THR A 183 4.64 3.73 5.79
CA THR A 183 4.53 5.19 5.78
C THR A 183 5.57 5.76 4.81
N ILE A 184 5.13 6.64 3.91
CA ILE A 184 5.96 7.27 2.88
C ILE A 184 6.07 8.74 3.21
N GLY A 185 7.28 9.27 3.32
CA GLY A 185 7.54 10.66 3.70
C GLY A 185 7.01 10.96 5.11
N ASN A 186 6.34 12.10 5.24
CA ASN A 186 5.74 12.56 6.49
C ASN A 186 4.27 12.96 6.29
N PRO A 187 3.38 11.98 6.03
CA PRO A 187 1.98 12.26 5.80
C PRO A 187 1.35 12.87 7.03
N TRP A 188 0.50 13.87 6.82
CA TRP A 188 -0.34 14.37 7.90
C TRP A 188 -1.31 13.27 8.35
N ILE A 189 -1.06 12.70 9.52
CA ILE A 189 -1.96 11.73 10.15
C ILE A 189 -3.01 12.53 10.92
N ARG A 190 -4.29 12.31 10.61
CA ARG A 190 -5.37 12.94 11.38
C ARG A 190 -5.22 12.53 12.84
N GLY A 191 -5.03 13.51 13.71
CA GLY A 191 -4.80 13.31 15.13
C GLY A 191 -3.35 13.20 15.57
N ASP A 192 -2.36 13.19 14.67
CA ASP A 192 -0.95 13.33 15.04
C ASP A 192 -0.57 14.81 15.15
N PHE A 193 -0.79 15.39 16.33
CA PHE A 193 -0.50 16.80 16.62
C PHE A 193 0.94 17.05 17.06
N ASN A 194 1.75 16.00 17.16
CA ASN A 194 3.16 16.12 17.47
C ASN A 194 4.10 15.65 16.35
N ASN A 195 3.54 15.26 15.20
CA ASN A 195 4.22 14.80 13.99
C ASN A 195 5.22 13.66 14.26
N ASN A 196 4.86 12.71 15.11
CA ASN A 196 5.71 11.56 15.41
C ASN A 196 5.35 10.29 14.59
N GLY A 197 4.45 10.42 13.63
CA GLY A 197 4.06 9.35 12.72
C GLY A 197 3.00 8.40 13.27
N ARG A 198 2.37 8.72 14.43
CA ARG A 198 1.30 7.90 15.02
C ARG A 198 0.40 8.74 15.91
N VAL A 199 -0.83 8.27 16.13
CA VAL A 199 -1.72 8.86 17.13
C VAL A 199 -1.48 8.18 18.47
N ASP A 200 -0.91 8.89 19.44
CA ASP A 200 -0.65 8.38 20.78
C ASP A 200 -1.05 9.37 21.89
N ILE A 201 -0.72 9.04 23.14
CA ILE A 201 -1.08 9.87 24.30
C ILE A 201 -0.43 11.27 24.24
N GLY A 202 0.67 11.42 23.51
CA GLY A 202 1.29 12.71 23.24
C GLY A 202 0.34 13.63 22.47
N ASP A 203 -0.42 13.10 21.51
CA ASP A 203 -1.40 13.86 20.74
C ASP A 203 -2.63 14.23 21.55
N VAL A 204 -3.12 13.29 22.36
CA VAL A 204 -4.20 13.57 23.32
C VAL A 204 -3.81 14.75 24.22
N ALA A 205 -2.57 14.77 24.70
CA ALA A 205 -2.05 15.87 25.52
C ALA A 205 -1.93 17.19 24.74
N ARG A 206 -1.60 17.15 23.43
CA ARG A 206 -1.59 18.33 22.56
C ARG A 206 -2.99 18.91 22.39
N VAL A 207 -3.99 18.07 22.10
CA VAL A 207 -5.39 18.51 21.98
C VAL A 207 -5.88 19.07 23.32
N ALA A 208 -5.62 18.39 24.44
CA ALA A 208 -5.94 18.92 25.77
C ALA A 208 -5.24 20.26 26.07
N SER A 209 -4.04 20.49 25.55
CA SER A 209 -3.34 21.78 25.65
C SER A 209 -4.02 22.89 24.83
N MET A 210 -4.62 22.55 23.68
CA MET A 210 -5.44 23.48 22.90
C MET A 210 -6.72 23.85 23.66
N VAL A 211 -7.41 22.86 24.22
CA VAL A 211 -8.64 23.04 25.02
C VAL A 211 -8.39 23.94 26.23
N THR A 212 -7.24 23.79 26.88
CA THR A 212 -6.86 24.59 28.05
C THR A 212 -6.21 25.94 27.69
N GLY A 213 -6.01 26.24 26.40
CA GLY A 213 -5.39 27.48 25.93
C GLY A 213 -3.88 27.59 26.18
N LEU A 214 -3.21 26.48 26.48
CA LEU A 214 -1.75 26.41 26.64
C LEU A 214 -1.01 26.45 25.30
N THR A 215 -1.68 26.06 24.21
CA THR A 215 -1.18 26.13 22.84
C THR A 215 -2.23 26.74 21.91
N GLN A 216 -1.79 27.26 20.76
CA GLN A 216 -2.71 27.75 19.74
C GLN A 216 -3.65 26.62 19.30
N SER A 217 -4.95 26.91 19.26
CA SER A 217 -5.95 25.97 18.76
C SER A 217 -5.77 25.73 17.26
N ASP A 218 -5.80 24.46 16.87
CA ASP A 218 -5.76 24.00 15.48
C ASP A 218 -7.16 23.53 15.10
N PRO A 219 -7.84 24.12 14.10
CA PRO A 219 -9.16 23.69 13.66
C PRO A 219 -9.24 22.21 13.25
N ARG A 220 -8.12 21.59 12.90
CA ARG A 220 -8.07 20.15 12.59
C ARG A 220 -8.28 19.26 13.82
N ALA A 221 -8.22 19.83 15.03
CA ALA A 221 -8.48 19.14 16.29
C ALA A 221 -9.99 19.05 16.61
N ASP A 222 -10.85 19.70 15.82
CA ASP A 222 -12.31 19.54 15.91
C ASP A 222 -12.69 18.18 15.31
N PHE A 223 -12.65 17.15 16.14
CA PHE A 223 -12.96 15.78 15.75
C PHE A 223 -14.46 15.53 15.73
N ASN A 224 -15.26 16.23 16.52
CA ASN A 224 -16.71 16.04 16.54
C ASN A 224 -17.45 16.91 15.49
N SER A 225 -16.73 17.81 14.80
CA SER A 225 -17.22 18.74 13.78
C SER A 225 -18.29 19.71 14.28
N ASP A 226 -18.20 20.13 15.55
CA ASP A 226 -19.12 21.10 16.15
C ASP A 226 -18.66 22.57 15.99
N GLY A 227 -17.49 22.78 15.38
CA GLY A 227 -16.91 24.09 15.08
C GLY A 227 -16.05 24.66 16.20
N VAL A 228 -15.85 23.95 17.31
CA VAL A 228 -14.96 24.35 18.39
C VAL A 228 -13.98 23.22 18.75
N VAL A 229 -12.81 23.58 19.28
CA VAL A 229 -11.87 22.59 19.83
C VAL A 229 -12.04 22.60 21.34
N ASP A 230 -12.65 21.56 21.89
CA ASP A 230 -13.00 21.48 23.30
C ASP A 230 -12.73 20.09 23.93
N GLY A 231 -13.21 19.89 25.16
CA GLY A 231 -12.99 18.64 25.89
C GLY A 231 -13.56 17.40 25.19
N ALA A 232 -14.58 17.55 24.36
CA ALA A 232 -15.15 16.46 23.57
C ALA A 232 -14.15 15.96 22.52
N ASP A 233 -13.36 16.85 21.91
CA ASP A 233 -12.31 16.47 20.96
C ASP A 233 -11.17 15.74 21.64
N ALA A 234 -10.70 16.25 22.78
CA ALA A 234 -9.69 15.59 23.58
C ALA A 234 -10.15 14.18 24.02
N ALA A 235 -11.43 14.02 24.35
CA ALA A 235 -12.01 12.72 24.66
C ALA A 235 -12.08 11.79 23.43
N LYS A 236 -12.44 12.32 22.26
CA LYS A 236 -12.57 11.54 21.03
C LYS A 236 -11.23 10.98 20.56
N ILE A 237 -10.16 11.77 20.58
CA ILE A 237 -8.81 11.25 20.29
C ILE A 237 -8.32 10.25 21.34
N ALA A 238 -8.64 10.46 22.61
CA ALA A 238 -8.34 9.48 23.65
C ALA A 238 -9.06 8.14 23.40
N TRP A 239 -10.34 8.18 23.02
CA TRP A 239 -11.13 6.98 22.67
C TRP A 239 -10.58 6.25 21.45
N TYR A 240 -10.12 6.98 20.44
CA TYR A 240 -9.45 6.38 19.29
C TYR A 240 -8.15 5.69 19.70
N TYR A 241 -7.28 6.36 20.46
CA TYR A 241 -6.03 5.78 20.94
C TYR A 241 -6.22 4.48 21.74
N VAL A 242 -7.24 4.42 22.61
CA VAL A 242 -7.56 3.20 23.37
C VAL A 242 -8.43 2.20 22.58
N HIS A 243 -8.55 2.37 21.26
CA HIS A 243 -9.27 1.48 20.34
C HIS A 243 -10.76 1.29 20.68
N SER A 244 -11.37 2.27 21.36
CA SER A 244 -12.81 2.27 21.66
C SER A 244 -13.65 2.75 20.47
N ILE A 245 -13.04 3.48 19.53
CA ILE A 245 -13.60 3.84 18.23
C ILE A 245 -12.56 3.54 17.14
N SER A 246 -13.02 3.24 15.93
CA SER A 246 -12.14 2.85 14.81
C SER A 246 -11.62 4.03 13.97
N SER A 247 -12.13 5.24 14.18
CA SER A 247 -11.76 6.44 13.41
C SER A 247 -12.03 7.73 14.18
N LEU A 248 -11.32 8.80 13.78
CA LEU A 248 -11.50 10.17 14.28
C LEU A 248 -12.52 10.95 13.45
#